data_AF-A0A0E2ZI82-F1
#
_entry.id   AF-A0A0E2ZI82-F1
#
_cell.length_a   1.000
_cell.length_b   1.000
_cell.length_c   1.000
_cell.angle_alpha   90.00
_cell.angle_beta   90.00
_cell.angle_gamma   90.00
#
_symmetry.space_group_name_H-M   'P 1'
#
loop_
_entity.id
_entity.type
_entity.pdbx_description
1 polymer ?
#
loop_
_entity_poly.entity_id
_entity_poly.type
_entity_poly.pdbx_seq_one_letter_code
_entity_poly.pdbx_strand_id
1 'polypeptide(L)'
;ERFIIPTSAILLDEMLETMIRIVSSLFVNEDRIRQNLEITRGQIFAEFVLDALIQKGVPRFEAYRDIQRIAFAASEEGTDFRDAVRNDKAFSS
;
A
#
# COMPACT_ATOMS: atom_id res chain seq x y z
N GLU A 1 20.56 23.97 34.10
CA GLU A 1 19.28 24.07 33.37
C GLU A 1 18.97 25.44 32.75
N ARG A 2 19.45 26.56 33.32
CA ARG A 2 19.10 27.95 32.92
C ARG A 2 19.39 28.36 31.47
N PHE A 3 20.17 27.58 30.72
CA PHE A 3 20.46 27.82 29.30
C PHE A 3 19.78 26.78 28.41
N ILE A 4 19.87 25.51 28.78
CA ILE A 4 19.33 24.41 27.98
C ILE A 4 17.81 24.47 27.92
N ILE A 5 17.12 24.68 29.05
CA ILE A 5 15.65 24.72 29.06
C ILE A 5 15.09 25.85 28.18
N PRO A 6 15.49 27.13 28.37
CA PRO A 6 14.94 28.21 27.55
C PRO A 6 15.35 28.10 26.08
N THR A 7 16.61 27.74 25.78
CA THR A 7 17.06 27.63 24.39
C THR A 7 16.36 26.47 23.67
N SER A 8 16.19 25.32 24.32
CA SER A 8 15.44 24.20 23.73
C SER A 8 13.97 24.53 23.53
N ALA A 9 13.35 25.29 24.44
CA ALA A 9 11.96 25.71 24.29
C ALA A 9 11.76 26.65 23.08
N ILE A 10 12.64 27.65 22.91
CA ILE A 10 12.61 28.57 21.77
C ILE A 10 12.84 27.81 20.46
N LEU A 11 13.80 26.90 20.43
CA LEU A 11 14.07 26.11 19.24
C LEU A 11 12.88 25.22 18.87
N LEU A 12 12.26 24.58 19.85
CA LEU A 12 11.09 23.73 19.63
C LEU A 12 9.91 24.55 19.08
N ASP A 13 9.68 25.74 19.62
CA ASP A 13 8.62 26.65 19.16
C ASP A 13 8.78 26.98 17.66
N GLU A 14 9.98 27.38 17.26
CA GLU A 14 10.30 27.67 15.85
C GLU A 14 10.16 26.43 14.96
N MET A 15 10.62 25.27 15.43
CA MET A 15 10.49 24.01 14.69
C MET A 15 9.02 23.64 14.47
N LEU A 16 8.17 23.81 15.49
CA LEU A 16 6.74 23.54 15.40
C LEU A 16 6.04 24.53 14.46
N GLU A 17 6.32 25.83 14.58
CA GLU A 17 5.75 26.85 13.69
C GLU A 17 6.13 26.58 12.23
N THR A 18 7.42 26.30 11.97
CA THR A 18 7.91 25.97 10.64
C THR A 18 7.26 24.69 10.10
N MET A 19 7.11 23.64 10.92
CA MET A 19 6.45 22.40 10.52
C MET A 19 4.98 22.65 10.15
N ILE A 20 4.24 23.39 10.98
CA ILE A 20 2.84 23.72 10.72
C ILE A 20 2.72 24.47 9.40
N ARG A 21 3.57 25.46 9.14
CA ARG A 21 3.58 26.21 7.88
C ARG A 21 3.80 25.30 6.68
N ILE A 22 4.81 24.42 6.73
CA ILE A 22 5.13 23.50 5.64
C ILE A 22 3.97 22.53 5.38
N VAL A 23 3.44 21.89 6.42
CA VAL A 23 2.35 20.91 6.29
C VAL A 23 1.07 21.59 5.80
N SER A 24 0.77 22.80 6.27
CA SER A 24 -0.43 23.55 5.86
C SER A 24 -0.40 23.98 4.39
N SER A 25 0.78 24.18 3.82
CA SER A 25 0.97 24.52 2.40
C SER A 25 1.44 23.34 1.55
N LEU A 26 1.41 22.12 2.08
CA LEU A 26 1.92 20.94 1.37
C LEU A 26 1.03 20.62 0.17
N PHE A 27 1.59 20.73 -1.03
CA PHE A 27 0.91 20.32 -2.24
C PHE A 27 0.97 18.79 -2.40
N VAL A 28 -0.18 18.14 -2.44
CA VAL A 28 -0.31 16.70 -2.65
C VAL A 28 -0.67 16.43 -4.10
N ASN A 29 0.21 15.73 -4.81
CA ASN A 29 -0.04 15.32 -6.19
C ASN A 29 -0.78 13.98 -6.22
N GLU A 30 -2.12 14.04 -6.23
CA GLU A 30 -2.99 12.85 -6.24
C GLU A 30 -2.80 11.97 -7.46
N ASP A 31 -2.52 12.55 -8.63
CA ASP A 31 -2.31 11.79 -9.86
C ASP A 31 -1.06 10.93 -9.77
N ARG A 32 0.02 11.48 -9.20
CA ARG A 32 1.25 10.72 -8.96
C ARG A 32 1.05 9.64 -7.89
N ILE A 33 0.23 9.89 -6.87
CA ILE A 33 -0.15 8.86 -5.89
C ILE A 33 -0.87 7.72 -6.60
N ARG A 34 -1.86 8.01 -7.43
CA ARG A 34 -2.61 6.99 -8.20
C ARG A 34 -1.70 6.18 -9.12
N GLN A 35 -0.84 6.86 -9.88
CA GLN A 35 0.14 6.20 -10.74
C GLN A 35 1.07 5.29 -9.94
N ASN A 36 1.55 5.74 -8.78
CA ASN A 36 2.41 4.92 -7.92
C ASN A 36 1.71 3.66 -7.38
N LEU A 37 0.41 3.75 -7.05
CA LEU A 37 -0.39 2.59 -6.66
C LEU A 37 -0.56 1.59 -7.81
N GLU A 38 -0.61 2.07 -9.05
CA GLU A 38 -0.73 1.25 -10.26
C GLU A 38 0.60 0.67 -10.74
N ILE A 39 1.76 1.14 -10.25
CA ILE A 39 3.09 0.62 -10.64
C ILE A 39 3.18 -0.90 -10.47
N THR A 40 2.59 -1.42 -9.38
CA THR A 40 2.59 -2.86 -9.10
C THR A 40 1.48 -3.61 -9.84
N ARG A 41 0.75 -2.98 -10.78
CA ARG A 41 -0.30 -3.62 -11.59
C ARG A 41 -1.32 -4.42 -10.77
N GLY A 42 -1.76 -3.82 -9.66
CA GLY A 42 -2.77 -4.43 -8.77
C GLY A 42 -2.27 -5.51 -7.82
N GLN A 43 -0.97 -5.84 -7.79
CA GLN A 43 -0.40 -6.84 -6.87
C GLN A 43 -0.62 -6.53 -5.38
N ILE A 44 -0.73 -5.24 -5.01
CA ILE A 44 -1.09 -4.81 -3.65
C ILE A 44 -2.45 -5.37 -3.19
N PHE A 45 -3.31 -5.79 -4.11
CA PHE A 45 -4.62 -6.34 -3.81
C PHE A 45 -4.61 -7.84 -3.49
N ALA A 46 -3.47 -8.53 -3.67
CA ALA A 46 -3.37 -9.98 -3.46
C ALA A 46 -3.81 -10.42 -2.06
N GLU A 47 -3.42 -9.67 -1.02
CA GLU A 47 -3.80 -9.99 0.37
C GLU A 47 -5.32 -9.88 0.58
N PHE A 48 -5.98 -8.88 -0.01
CA PHE A 48 -7.43 -8.73 0.09
C PHE A 48 -8.17 -9.89 -0.59
N VAL A 49 -7.64 -10.39 -1.72
CA VAL A 49 -8.22 -11.57 -2.38
C VAL A 49 -7.98 -12.83 -1.55
N LEU A 50 -6.79 -13.00 -0.97
CA LEU A 50 -6.49 -14.09 -0.05
C LEU A 50 -7.46 -14.13 1.14
N ASP A 51 -7.66 -12.99 1.81
CA ASP A 51 -8.58 -12.88 2.93
C ASP A 51 -10.02 -13.20 2.52
N ALA A 52 -10.46 -12.72 1.35
CA ALA A 52 -11.78 -13.00 0.82
C ALA A 52 -12.00 -14.51 0.55
N LEU A 53 -10.97 -15.23 0.10
CA LEU A 53 -11.05 -16.68 -0.10
C LEU A 53 -11.18 -17.44 1.21
N ILE A 54 -10.39 -17.04 2.21
CA ILE A 54 -10.44 -17.64 3.55
C ILE A 54 -11.84 -17.44 4.15
N GLN A 55 -12.42 -16.24 4.00
CA GLN A 55 -13.79 -15.96 4.44
C GLN A 55 -14.85 -16.78 3.69
N LYS A 56 -14.61 -17.12 2.42
CA LYS A 56 -15.48 -18.03 1.64
C LYS A 56 -15.32 -19.52 2.00
N GLY A 57 -14.41 -19.86 2.92
CA GLY A 57 -14.21 -21.22 3.40
C GLY A 57 -13.11 -22.00 2.66
N VAL A 58 -12.30 -21.33 1.82
CA VAL A 58 -11.12 -21.97 1.22
C VAL A 58 -10.05 -22.16 2.30
N PRO A 59 -9.44 -23.36 2.42
CA PRO A 59 -8.35 -23.58 3.35
C PRO A 59 -7.21 -22.58 3.13
N ARG A 60 -6.71 -21.96 4.20
CA ARG A 60 -5.66 -20.91 4.13
C ARG A 60 -4.45 -21.33 3.30
N PHE A 61 -4.03 -22.58 3.42
CA PHE A 61 -2.88 -23.10 2.67
C PHE A 61 -3.14 -23.13 1.15
N GLU A 62 -4.33 -23.56 0.73
CA GLU A 62 -4.73 -23.59 -0.68
C GLU A 62 -4.89 -22.18 -1.23
N ALA A 63 -5.59 -21.31 -0.49
CA ALA A 63 -5.79 -19.92 -0.85
C ALA A 63 -4.44 -19.19 -1.05
N TYR A 64 -3.49 -19.42 -0.14
CA TYR A 64 -2.15 -18.83 -0.23
C TYR A 64 -1.39 -19.34 -1.45
N ARG A 65 -1.38 -20.66 -1.67
CA ARG A 65 -0.71 -21.28 -2.82
C ARG A 65 -1.25 -20.75 -4.14
N ASP A 66 -2.57 -20.64 -4.26
CA ASP A 66 -3.22 -20.28 -5.52
C ASP A 66 -3.05 -18.79 -5.82
N ILE A 67 -3.21 -17.90 -4.83
CA ILE A 67 -2.94 -16.46 -4.99
C ILE A 67 -1.48 -16.18 -5.26
N GLN A 68 -0.56 -16.84 -4.56
CA GLN A 68 0.87 -16.64 -4.77
C GLN A 68 1.28 -17.05 -6.18
N ARG A 69 0.75 -18.18 -6.70
CA ARG A 69 0.98 -18.61 -8.08
C ARG A 69 0.51 -17.57 -9.10
N ILE A 70 -0.69 -17.04 -8.92
CA ILE A 70 -1.27 -16.04 -9.84
C ILE A 70 -0.49 -14.72 -9.77
N ALA A 71 -0.13 -14.28 -8.56
CA ALA A 71 0.67 -13.08 -8.32
C ALA A 71 2.03 -13.15 -9.02
N PHE A 72 2.75 -14.27 -8.86
CA PHE A 72 4.03 -14.46 -9.55
C PHE A 72 3.90 -14.49 -11.07
N ALA A 73 2.95 -15.27 -11.61
CA ALA A 73 2.72 -15.34 -13.05
C ALA A 73 2.38 -13.96 -13.64
N ALA A 74 1.48 -13.22 -13.01
CA ALA A 74 1.12 -11.87 -13.45
C ALA A 74 2.30 -10.90 -13.38
N SER A 75 3.19 -11.05 -12.39
CA SER A 75 4.38 -10.23 -12.27
C SER A 75 5.42 -10.54 -13.35
N GLU A 76 5.60 -11.80 -13.72
CA GLU A 76 6.54 -12.21 -14.79
C GLU A 76 6.04 -11.81 -16.17
N GLU A 77 4.74 -11.99 -16.44
CA GLU A 77 4.11 -11.65 -17.72
C GLU A 77 3.84 -10.14 -17.84
N GLY A 78 3.88 -9.41 -16.73
CA GLY A 78 3.50 -8.01 -16.68
C GLY A 78 2.01 -7.80 -16.96
N THR A 79 1.15 -8.73 -16.58
CA THR A 79 -0.30 -8.57 -16.70
C THR A 79 -0.88 -7.93 -15.45
N ASP A 80 -2.08 -7.35 -15.56
CA ASP A 80 -2.77 -6.82 -14.39
C ASP A 80 -3.21 -7.99 -13.49
N PHE A 81 -2.90 -7.90 -12.20
CA PHE A 81 -3.23 -8.94 -11.24
C PHE A 81 -4.73 -9.25 -11.22
N ARG A 82 -5.60 -8.24 -11.40
CA ARG A 82 -7.04 -8.43 -11.44
C ARG A 82 -7.47 -9.29 -12.62
N ASP A 83 -6.86 -9.08 -13.78
CA ASP A 83 -7.16 -9.85 -14.98
C ASP A 83 -6.61 -11.28 -14.85
N ALA A 84 -5.42 -11.44 -14.28
CA ALA A 84 -4.84 -12.74 -13.99
C ALA A 84 -5.72 -13.57 -13.03
N VAL A 85 -6.24 -12.96 -11.97
CA VAL A 85 -7.18 -13.63 -11.04
C VAL A 85 -8.49 -13.99 -11.74
N ARG A 86 -9.06 -13.10 -12.56
CA ARG A 86 -10.32 -13.36 -13.27
C ARG A 86 -10.23 -14.49 -14.29
N ASN A 87 -9.10 -14.59 -14.96
CA ASN A 87 -8.85 -15.61 -15.98
C ASN A 87 -8.41 -16.95 -15.39
N ASP A 88 -8.05 -16.99 -14.11
CA ASP A 88 -7.65 -18.22 -13.45
C ASP A 88 -8.84 -19.14 -13.16
N LYS A 89 -8.71 -20.41 -13.54
CA LYS A 89 -9.75 -21.42 -13.42
C LYS A 89 -10.12 -21.73 -11.96
N ALA A 90 -9.23 -21.47 -11.00
CA ALA A 90 -9.52 -21.66 -9.57
C ALA A 90 -10.51 -20.61 -9.02
N PHE A 91 -10.69 -19.50 -9.74
CA PHE A 91 -11.48 -18.34 -9.31
C PHE A 91 -12.66 -18.03 -10.23
N SER A 92 -12.63 -18.55 -11.46
CA SER A 92 -13.72 -18.46 -12.43
C SER A 92 -14.79 -19.52 -12.14
N SER A 93 -15.68 -19.22 -11.18
CA SER A 93 -16.93 -19.95 -10.89
C SER A 93 -17.98 -18.99 -10.34
#